data_AF-A0A9D8L3S0-F1
#
_entry.id   AF-A0A9D8L3S0-F1
#
_cell.length_a   1.000
_cell.length_b   1.000
_cell.length_c   1.000
_cell.angle_alpha   90.00
_cell.angle_beta   90.00
_cell.angle_gamma   90.00
#
_symmetry.space_group_name_H-M   'P 1'
#
loop_
_entity.id
_entity.type
_entity.pdbx_description
1 polymer ?
#
loop_
_entity_poly.entity_id
_entity_poly.type
_entity_poly.pdbx_seq_one_letter_code
_entity_poly.pdbx_strand_id
1 'polypeptide(L)' 'MSETAIGRNRLGAYLRDRRSKLDPAALGFPGERRRTSGLRREEVAQRANISPTWYTWLEQGRGGAPSADVLDR' A
#
# COMPACT_ATOMS: atom_id res chain seq x y z
N MET A 1 -14.36 -21.89 -19.46
CA MET A 1 -14.09 -20.44 -19.52
C MET A 1 -14.26 -19.89 -18.11
N SER A 2 -13.17 -19.82 -17.35
CA SER A 2 -13.23 -19.50 -15.92
C SER A 2 -13.00 -18.02 -15.71
N GLU A 3 -14.10 -17.26 -15.75
CA GLU A 3 -14.15 -15.82 -15.52
C GLU A 3 -14.09 -15.53 -14.01
N THR A 4 -12.96 -15.82 -13.36
CA THR A 4 -12.78 -15.51 -11.92
C THR A 4 -11.31 -15.24 -11.54
N ALA A 5 -10.59 -14.51 -12.39
CA ALA A 5 -9.20 -14.12 -12.12
C ALA A 5 -8.94 -12.60 -12.06
N ILE A 6 -9.89 -11.74 -12.47
CA ILE A 6 -9.75 -10.26 -12.41
C ILE A 6 -10.40 -9.64 -11.14
N GLY A 7 -10.98 -10.47 -10.26
CA GLY A 7 -11.74 -10.02 -9.09
C GLY A 7 -10.99 -10.01 -7.74
N ARG A 8 -9.70 -10.37 -7.66
CA ARG A 8 -9.18 -10.93 -6.39
C ARG A 8 -8.51 -9.97 -5.39
N ASN A 9 -8.20 -8.71 -5.72
CA ASN A 9 -7.93 -7.63 -4.75
C ASN A 9 -7.61 -6.30 -5.48
N ARG A 10 -8.64 -5.60 -5.97
CA ARG A 10 -8.44 -4.31 -6.68
C ARG A 10 -7.78 -3.24 -5.79
N LEU A 11 -8.13 -3.22 -4.50
CA LEU A 11 -7.56 -2.28 -3.53
C LEU A 11 -6.06 -2.49 -3.37
N GLY A 12 -5.60 -3.72 -3.13
CA GLY A 12 -4.17 -3.96 -2.95
C GLY A 12 -3.35 -3.73 -4.22
N ALA A 13 -3.93 -3.97 -5.40
CA ALA A 13 -3.29 -3.59 -6.66
C ALA A 13 -3.12 -2.07 -6.77
N TYR A 14 -4.17 -1.31 -6.45
CA TYR A 14 -4.14 0.15 -6.41
C TYR A 14 -3.11 0.68 -5.40
N LEU A 15 -3.12 0.18 -4.16
CA LEU A 15 -2.18 0.59 -3.11
C LEU A 15 -0.72 0.33 -3.52
N ARG A 16 -0.45 -0.85 -4.11
CA ARG A 16 0.89 -1.17 -4.62
C ARG A 16 1.33 -0.22 -5.74
N ASP A 17 0.44 0.06 -6.69
CA ASP A 17 0.71 0.97 -7.80
C ASP A 17 1.03 2.38 -7.28
N ARG A 18 0.16 2.95 -6.45
CA ARG A 18 0.36 4.29 -5.86
C ARG A 18 1.66 4.35 -5.06
N ARG A 19 1.92 3.37 -4.18
CA ARG A 19 3.14 3.31 -3.38
C ARG A 19 4.41 3.31 -4.25
N SER A 20 4.40 2.57 -5.36
CA SER A 20 5.57 2.46 -6.24
C SER A 20 5.91 3.75 -7.01
N LYS A 21 4.93 4.65 -7.17
CA LYS A 21 5.04 5.91 -7.91
C LYS A 21 5.34 7.13 -7.04
N LEU A 22 5.22 7.01 -5.71
CA LEU A 22 5.52 8.09 -4.79
C LEU A 22 7.03 8.29 -4.69
N ASP A 23 7.47 9.54 -4.81
CA ASP A 23 8.86 9.92 -4.56
C ASP A 23 9.15 9.93 -3.05
N PRO A 24 10.06 9.08 -2.56
CA PRO A 24 10.44 9.10 -1.16
C PRO A 24 11.03 10.44 -0.72
N ALA A 25 11.84 11.09 -1.56
CA ALA A 25 12.54 12.33 -1.21
C ALA A 25 11.56 13.49 -1.01
N ALA A 26 10.58 13.64 -1.92
CA ALA A 26 9.49 14.60 -1.79
C ALA A 26 8.65 14.41 -0.50
N LEU A 27 8.67 13.22 0.09
CA LEU A 27 7.93 12.87 1.31
C LEU A 27 8.81 12.84 2.57
N GLY A 28 10.06 13.29 2.47
CA GLY A 28 11.00 13.41 3.59
C GLY A 28 11.74 12.12 3.92
N PHE A 29 11.70 11.10 3.06
CA PHE A 29 12.44 9.86 3.27
C PHE A 29 13.78 9.88 2.53
N PRO A 30 14.84 9.31 3.14
CA PRO A 30 16.16 9.28 2.51
C PRO A 30 16.14 8.49 1.21
N GLY A 31 16.77 9.04 0.16
CA GLY A 31 16.89 8.43 -1.16
C GLY A 31 18.02 7.39 -1.29
N GLU A 32 18.85 7.21 -0.27
CA GLU A 32 20.03 6.36 -0.31
C GLU A 32 19.72 4.86 -0.50
N ARG A 33 20.55 4.17 -1.31
CA ARG A 33 20.54 2.72 -1.64
C ARG A 33 19.21 2.00 -1.33
N ARG A 34 18.18 2.32 -2.12
CA ARG A 34 16.85 1.71 -2.00
C ARG A 34 16.70 0.59 -3.02
N ARG A 35 16.07 -0.52 -2.60
CA ARG A 35 15.67 -1.62 -3.50
C ARG A 35 14.34 -1.36 -4.22
N THR A 36 13.54 -0.43 -3.70
CA THR A 36 12.21 -0.08 -4.23
C THR A 36 12.28 1.34 -4.80
N SER A 37 11.69 1.56 -5.98
CA SER A 37 11.65 2.85 -6.67
C SER A 37 10.82 3.92 -5.94
N GLY A 38 9.75 3.50 -5.25
CA GLY A 38 8.90 4.37 -4.45
C GLY A 38 8.96 4.06 -2.96
N LEU A 39 7.89 4.37 -2.24
CA LEU A 39 7.83 4.13 -0.80
C LEU A 39 7.86 2.63 -0.45
N ARG A 40 8.44 2.32 0.71
CA ARG A 40 8.33 1.02 1.38
C ARG A 40 6.97 0.91 2.06
N ARG A 41 6.54 -0.31 2.36
CA ARG A 41 5.28 -0.55 3.08
C ARG A 41 5.26 0.15 4.44
N GLU A 42 6.38 0.07 5.16
CA GLU A 42 6.56 0.71 6.46
C GLU A 42 6.47 2.24 6.38
N GLU A 43 7.00 2.84 5.32
CA GLU A 43 6.94 4.29 5.12
C GLU A 43 5.51 4.78 4.83
N VAL A 44 4.76 4.04 4.03
CA VAL A 44 3.32 4.33 3.82
C VAL A 44 2.56 4.17 5.13
N ALA A 45 2.81 3.09 5.86
CA ALA A 45 2.14 2.81 7.12
C ALA A 45 2.44 3.89 8.18
N GLN A 46 3.69 4.34 8.28
CA GLN A 46 4.08 5.45 9.16
C GLN A 46 3.34 6.74 8.82
N ARG A 47 3.25 7.11 7.53
CA ARG A 47 2.54 8.32 7.10
C ARG A 47 1.04 8.27 7.34
N ALA A 48 0.45 7.11 7.17
CA ALA A 48 -0.97 6.88 7.41
C ALA A 48 -1.29 6.57 8.89
N ASN A 49 -0.29 6.55 9.77
CA ASN A 49 -0.43 6.21 11.19
C ASN A 49 -1.15 4.85 11.42
N ILE A 50 -0.77 3.83 10.65
CA ILE A 50 -1.30 2.47 10.71
C ILE A 50 -0.16 1.46 10.88
N SER A 51 -0.48 0.22 11.24
CA SER A 51 0.54 -0.81 11.34
C SER A 51 1.06 -1.25 9.95
N PRO A 52 2.38 -1.48 9.78
CA PRO A 52 2.93 -2.02 8.53
C PRO A 52 2.36 -3.39 8.14
N THR A 53 2.01 -4.21 9.13
CA THR A 53 1.35 -5.51 8.94
C THR A 53 -0.03 -5.33 8.33
N TRP A 54 -0.82 -4.38 8.82
CA TRP A 54 -2.15 -4.10 8.28
C TRP A 54 -2.08 -3.57 6.85
N TYR A 55 -1.17 -2.64 6.55
CA TYR A 55 -0.93 -2.19 5.17
C TYR A 55 -0.51 -3.34 4.24
N THR A 56 0.32 -4.27 4.73
CA THR A 56 0.72 -5.46 3.98
C THR A 56 -0.46 -6.37 3.68
N TRP A 57 -1.36 -6.57 4.65
CA TRP A 57 -2.58 -7.35 4.47
C TRP A 57 -3.51 -6.71 3.44
N LEU A 58 -3.70 -5.38 3.47
CA LEU A 58 -4.46 -4.66 2.45
C LEU A 58 -3.87 -4.87 1.04
N GLU A 59 -2.55 -4.77 0.88
CA GLU A 59 -1.86 -5.07 -0.38
C GLU A 59 -2.02 -6.55 -0.85
N GLN A 60 -2.19 -7.48 0.10
CA GLN A 60 -2.35 -8.91 -0.17
C GLN A 60 -3.82 -9.33 -0.34
N GLY A 61 -4.77 -8.46 0.02
CA GLY A 61 -6.20 -8.75 -0.02
C GLY A 61 -6.63 -9.64 1.12
N ARG A 62 -5.88 -9.58 2.21
CA ARG A 62 -6.12 -10.29 3.47
C ARG A 62 -6.57 -9.24 4.49
N GLY A 63 -7.45 -9.60 5.43
CA GLY A 63 -7.86 -8.69 6.51
C GLY A 63 -9.22 -8.00 6.35
N GLY A 64 -10.04 -8.38 5.38
CA GLY A 64 -11.38 -7.81 5.19
C GLY A 64 -11.36 -6.39 4.60
N ALA A 65 -12.55 -5.79 4.41
CA ALA A 65 -12.66 -4.42 3.95
C ALA A 65 -12.25 -3.46 5.10
N PRO A 66 -11.34 -2.50 4.87
CA PRO A 66 -11.07 -1.45 5.86
C PRO A 66 -12.38 -0.71 6.18
N SER A 67 -12.61 -0.35 7.45
CA SER A 67 -13.75 0.47 7.83
C SER A 67 -13.62 1.88 7.21
N ALA A 68 -14.76 2.52 6.97
CA ALA A 68 -14.81 3.89 6.41
C ALA A 68 -13.96 4.88 7.24
N ASP A 69 -13.96 4.74 8.57
CA ASP A 69 -13.16 5.57 9.49
C ASP A 69 -11.64 5.53 9.28
N VAL A 70 -11.13 4.48 8.62
CA VAL A 70 -9.71 4.40 8.26
C VAL A 70 -9.45 4.93 6.85
N LEU A 71 -10.48 5.04 6.01
CA LEU A 71 -10.37 5.63 4.68
C LEU A 71 -10.47 7.17 4.71
N ASP A 72 -11.14 7.74 5.71
CA ASP A 72 -11.39 9.19 5.84
C ASP A 72 -10.29 9.97 6.61
N ARG A 73 -9.19 9.31 7.01
CA ARG A 73 -8.07 9.92 7.74
C ARG A 73 -6.89 10.26 6.84
#